data_AF-A0A2Z3H3K5-F1
#
_entry.id   AF-A0A2Z3H3K5-F1
#
_cell.length_a   1.000
_cell.length_b   1.000
_cell.length_c   1.000
_cell.angle_alpha   90.00
_cell.angle_beta   90.00
_cell.angle_gamma   90.00
#
_symmetry.space_group_name_H-M   'P 1'
#
loop_
_entity.id
_entity.type
_entity.pdbx_description
1 polymer ?
#
loop_
_entity_poly.entity_id
_entity_poly.type
_entity_poly.pdbx_seq_one_letter_code
_entity_poly.pdbx_strand_id
1 'polypeptide(L)'
;MRSIVPFAAALALAGPGFSAQPAPDAATPAAELTRTKALKAKVSMEARDARLGDVLKEFAAQADARADMLILWAYGPGFPHAQRVTYRCKDKPVEDALAEVLKAAGGGLGYTVVSKDGDKRDGWVLLTAAAATAEDEKAAADRVAQAKKLIDGGKPDPAKTLLTLVVQKYGATKAAAEARELLAKLGK
;
A
#
# COMPACT_ATOMS: atom_id res chain seq x y z
N MET A 1 -57.43 24.13 62.50
CA MET A 1 -56.33 23.82 63.43
C MET A 1 -55.30 22.95 62.72
N ARG A 2 -54.00 23.29 62.88
CA ARG A 2 -52.77 22.48 62.69
C ARG A 2 -52.58 21.83 61.29
N SER A 3 -51.73 22.35 60.39
CA SER A 3 -50.26 22.52 60.44
C SER A 3 -49.47 21.23 60.15
N ILE A 4 -48.38 21.43 59.38
CA ILE A 4 -47.15 20.63 59.21
C ILE A 4 -47.04 19.76 57.93
N VAL A 5 -46.37 20.35 56.93
CA VAL A 5 -45.54 19.74 55.86
C VAL A 5 -44.20 19.30 56.52
N PRO A 6 -43.48 18.22 56.11
CA PRO A 6 -42.47 18.41 55.05
C PRO A 6 -42.04 17.17 54.20
N PHE A 7 -41.51 17.48 53.01
CA PHE A 7 -40.32 16.92 52.33
C PHE A 7 -40.14 15.43 52.03
N ALA A 8 -39.84 15.14 50.75
CA ALA A 8 -38.63 14.46 50.22
C ALA A 8 -39.00 13.72 48.90
N ALA A 9 -38.65 14.21 47.71
CA ALA A 9 -37.33 14.18 47.05
C ALA A 9 -36.81 12.76 46.74
N ALA A 10 -36.86 12.35 45.46
CA ALA A 10 -35.79 11.60 44.78
C ALA A 10 -36.10 11.46 43.27
N LEU A 11 -35.42 12.28 42.50
CA LEU A 11 -35.18 12.15 41.06
C LEU A 11 -34.19 10.99 40.85
N ALA A 12 -34.49 10.04 39.94
CA ALA A 12 -33.49 9.11 39.43
C ALA A 12 -33.71 8.90 37.93
N LEU A 13 -32.91 9.61 37.13
CA LEU A 13 -32.69 9.37 35.71
C LEU A 13 -32.00 8.01 35.53
N ALA A 14 -32.73 7.03 35.01
CA ALA A 14 -32.18 5.75 34.55
C ALA A 14 -32.03 5.78 33.02
N GLY A 15 -30.87 6.23 32.55
CA GLY A 15 -30.26 5.75 31.31
C GLY A 15 -28.92 5.15 31.70
N PRO A 16 -28.58 3.92 31.26
CA PRO A 16 -27.68 3.83 30.10
C PRO A 16 -27.82 2.50 29.33
N GLY A 17 -27.07 2.35 28.24
CA GLY A 17 -26.73 1.03 27.72
C GLY A 17 -26.82 0.87 26.21
N PHE A 18 -26.48 1.88 25.44
CA PHE A 18 -26.13 1.67 24.03
C PHE A 18 -24.85 0.82 24.01
N SER A 19 -25.00 -0.50 23.85
CA SER A 19 -23.91 -1.40 23.58
C SER A 19 -23.35 -1.03 22.21
N ALA A 20 -22.32 -0.19 22.19
CA ALA A 20 -21.49 0.02 21.02
C ALA A 20 -20.84 -1.32 20.66
N GLN A 21 -21.46 -2.06 19.75
CA GLN A 21 -20.81 -3.15 19.04
C GLN A 21 -19.62 -2.54 18.29
N PRO A 22 -18.38 -3.02 18.48
CA PRO A 22 -17.27 -2.62 17.62
C PRO A 22 -17.60 -3.11 16.22
N ALA A 23 -17.86 -2.17 15.32
CA ALA A 23 -18.03 -2.46 13.91
C ALA A 23 -16.74 -3.09 13.38
N PRO A 24 -16.83 -4.09 12.48
CA PRO A 24 -15.66 -4.64 11.81
C PRO A 24 -15.02 -3.55 10.96
N ASP A 25 -13.73 -3.29 11.19
CA ASP A 25 -12.84 -2.51 10.31
C ASP A 25 -13.48 -1.31 9.60
N ALA A 26 -14.12 -0.41 10.37
CA ALA A 26 -14.68 0.81 9.81
C ALA A 26 -13.54 1.66 9.23
N ALA A 27 -13.57 1.86 7.92
CA ALA A 27 -12.71 2.83 7.27
C ALA A 27 -12.89 4.17 7.98
N THR A 28 -11.79 4.70 8.53
CA THR A 28 -11.79 6.02 9.18
C THR A 28 -12.28 7.06 8.17
N PRO A 29 -13.01 8.10 8.62
CA PRO A 29 -13.55 9.11 7.72
C PRO A 29 -12.47 9.81 6.89
N ALA A 30 -11.24 9.92 7.42
CA ALA A 30 -10.08 10.39 6.67
C ALA A 30 -9.71 9.46 5.50
N ALA A 31 -9.66 8.15 5.72
CA ALA A 31 -9.35 7.16 4.70
C ALA A 31 -10.46 7.03 3.64
N GLU A 32 -11.73 7.13 4.04
CA GLU A 32 -12.85 7.17 3.09
C GLU A 32 -12.82 8.43 2.23
N LEU A 33 -12.50 9.60 2.81
CA LEU A 33 -12.35 10.83 2.05
C LEU A 33 -11.20 10.76 1.05
N THR A 34 -10.06 10.17 1.42
CA THR A 34 -8.96 9.92 0.48
C THR A 34 -9.39 8.97 -0.64
N ARG A 35 -10.13 7.89 -0.31
CA ARG A 35 -10.66 6.95 -1.32
C ARG A 35 -11.71 7.56 -2.25
N THR A 36 -12.56 8.45 -1.74
CA THR A 36 -13.73 8.94 -2.49
C THR A 36 -13.54 10.30 -3.15
N LYS A 37 -12.73 11.20 -2.57
CA LYS A 37 -12.43 12.53 -3.12
C LYS A 37 -11.07 12.59 -3.79
N ALA A 38 -10.02 12.19 -3.08
CA ALA A 38 -8.65 12.42 -3.53
C ALA A 38 -8.25 11.50 -4.70
N LEU A 39 -8.72 10.24 -4.70
CA LEU A 39 -8.50 9.29 -5.79
C LEU A 39 -9.34 9.57 -7.05
N LYS A 40 -10.49 10.24 -6.92
CA LYS A 40 -11.34 10.63 -8.07
C LYS A 40 -10.94 11.97 -8.70
N ALA A 41 -9.96 12.65 -8.12
CA ALA A 41 -9.42 13.88 -8.70
C ALA A 41 -8.86 13.58 -10.09
N LYS A 42 -9.22 14.42 -11.08
CA LYS A 42 -8.73 14.24 -12.44
C LYS A 42 -7.36 14.86 -12.60
N VAL A 43 -6.37 14.03 -12.89
CA VAL A 43 -4.98 14.42 -13.03
C VAL A 43 -4.53 14.32 -14.48
N SER A 44 -3.70 15.29 -14.87
CA SER A 44 -3.15 15.39 -16.22
C SER A 44 -1.66 15.58 -16.09
N MET A 45 -0.90 14.61 -16.57
CA MET A 45 0.52 14.51 -16.35
C MET A 45 1.19 13.89 -17.57
N GLU A 46 2.31 14.47 -17.94
CA GLU A 46 3.25 13.86 -18.87
C GLU A 46 4.60 13.75 -18.18
N ALA A 47 4.98 12.53 -17.85
CA ALA A 47 6.27 12.20 -17.30
C ALA A 47 7.04 11.37 -18.33
N ARG A 48 8.18 11.87 -18.80
CA ARG A 48 9.10 11.10 -19.64
C ARG A 48 10.36 10.82 -18.87
N ASP A 49 10.67 9.54 -18.71
CA ASP A 49 11.88 9.11 -18.02
C ASP A 49 12.04 9.72 -16.61
N ALA A 50 10.91 9.90 -15.91
CA ALA A 50 10.88 10.48 -14.58
C ALA A 50 10.96 9.38 -13.52
N ARG A 51 11.52 9.68 -12.36
CA ARG A 51 11.53 8.73 -11.25
C ARG A 51 10.11 8.58 -10.71
N LEU A 52 9.72 7.35 -10.42
CA LEU A 52 8.42 7.02 -9.86
C LEU A 52 8.11 7.84 -8.60
N GLY A 53 9.11 8.07 -7.74
CA GLY A 53 8.94 8.92 -6.57
C GLY A 53 8.55 10.37 -6.89
N ASP A 54 9.11 10.96 -7.95
CA ASP A 54 8.80 12.34 -8.36
C ASP A 54 7.44 12.42 -9.05
N VAL A 55 7.12 11.42 -9.87
CA VAL A 55 5.79 11.25 -10.49
C VAL A 55 4.69 11.17 -9.43
N LEU A 56 4.91 10.42 -8.36
CA LEU A 56 3.95 10.30 -7.25
C LEU A 56 3.79 11.60 -6.46
N LYS A 57 4.88 12.36 -6.25
CA LYS A 57 4.80 13.69 -5.61
C LYS A 57 3.98 14.66 -6.45
N GLU A 58 4.18 14.67 -7.76
CA GLU A 58 3.37 15.46 -8.69
C GLU A 58 1.90 15.03 -8.66
N PHE A 59 1.61 13.73 -8.60
CA PHE A 59 0.24 13.26 -8.41
C PHE A 59 -0.38 13.73 -7.09
N ALA A 60 0.38 13.73 -5.99
CA ALA A 60 -0.09 14.32 -4.73
C ALA A 60 -0.37 15.81 -4.89
N ALA A 61 0.54 16.58 -5.49
CA ALA A 61 0.38 18.02 -5.67
C ALA A 61 -0.83 18.34 -6.55
N GLN A 62 -1.06 17.59 -7.62
CA GLN A 62 -2.24 17.77 -8.48
C GLN A 62 -3.52 17.33 -7.78
N ALA A 63 -3.49 16.25 -7.01
CA ALA A 63 -4.64 15.80 -6.24
C ALA A 63 -4.98 16.78 -5.12
N ASP A 64 -3.98 17.33 -4.43
CA ASP A 64 -4.13 18.38 -3.42
C ASP A 64 -4.76 19.64 -4.00
N ALA A 65 -4.22 20.13 -5.13
CA ALA A 65 -4.75 21.30 -5.83
C ALA A 65 -6.18 21.13 -6.36
N ARG A 66 -6.66 19.89 -6.54
CA ARG A 66 -8.01 19.62 -7.07
C ARG A 66 -9.01 19.11 -6.04
N ALA A 67 -8.55 18.37 -5.05
CA ALA A 67 -9.37 17.80 -3.99
C ALA A 67 -9.35 18.64 -2.70
N ASP A 68 -8.54 19.71 -2.66
CA ASP A 68 -8.32 20.58 -1.50
C ASP A 68 -7.91 19.74 -0.26
N MET A 69 -7.15 18.68 -0.51
CA MET A 69 -6.83 17.66 0.48
C MET A 69 -5.47 17.03 0.19
N LEU A 70 -4.57 17.15 1.17
CA LEU A 70 -3.22 16.65 1.07
C LEU A 70 -3.20 15.12 1.06
N ILE A 71 -2.92 14.52 -0.10
CA ILE A 71 -2.62 13.08 -0.16
C ILE A 71 -1.21 12.87 0.38
N LEU A 72 -1.13 12.19 1.53
CA LEU A 72 0.15 11.76 2.10
C LEU A 72 0.47 10.34 1.62
N TRP A 73 1.64 10.19 0.99
CA TRP A 73 2.14 8.89 0.55
C TRP A 73 2.99 8.25 1.63
N ALA A 74 2.73 6.98 1.91
CA ALA A 74 3.65 6.11 2.64
C ALA A 74 4.27 5.10 1.67
N TYR A 75 5.57 4.86 1.78
CA TYR A 75 6.25 3.84 0.98
C TYR A 75 6.47 2.58 1.81
N GLY A 76 5.94 1.46 1.33
CA GLY A 76 6.18 0.14 1.89
C GLY A 76 7.57 -0.39 1.57
N PRO A 77 8.05 -1.41 2.31
CA PRO A 77 9.33 -2.04 2.05
C PRO A 77 9.36 -2.65 0.64
N GLY A 78 10.45 -2.40 -0.10
CA GLY A 78 10.62 -2.91 -1.47
C GLY A 78 9.94 -2.06 -2.56
N PHE A 79 9.39 -0.89 -2.23
CA PHE A 79 8.84 0.01 -3.25
C PHE A 79 9.97 0.68 -4.08
N PRO A 80 10.00 0.50 -5.41
CA PRO A 80 11.10 0.96 -6.25
C PRO A 80 10.90 2.44 -6.62
N HIS A 81 11.09 3.34 -5.65
CA HIS A 81 10.95 4.79 -5.85
C HIS A 81 11.95 5.38 -6.87
N ALA A 82 13.07 4.69 -7.11
CA ALA A 82 14.09 5.06 -8.09
C ALA A 82 13.79 4.56 -9.51
N GLN A 83 12.75 3.74 -9.70
CA GLN A 83 12.36 3.23 -11.02
C GLN A 83 11.98 4.40 -11.92
N ARG A 84 12.51 4.41 -13.14
CA ARG A 84 12.16 5.42 -14.14
C ARG A 84 10.97 4.93 -14.95
N VAL A 85 9.94 5.76 -15.04
CA VAL A 85 8.71 5.48 -15.78
C VAL A 85 8.42 6.60 -16.76
N THR A 86 7.93 6.20 -17.93
CA THR A 86 7.38 7.10 -18.92
C THR A 86 5.88 6.87 -18.95
N TYR A 87 5.13 7.86 -18.50
CA TYR A 87 3.68 7.79 -18.39
C TYR A 87 3.03 9.10 -18.81
N ARG A 88 1.88 9.00 -19.49
CA ARG A 88 1.11 10.14 -19.95
C ARG A 88 -0.36 9.89 -19.68
N CYS A 89 -0.98 10.74 -18.86
CA CYS A 89 -2.41 10.78 -18.67
C CYS A 89 -2.97 12.19 -18.90
N LYS A 90 -4.21 12.25 -19.38
CA LYS A 90 -4.96 13.50 -19.50
C LYS A 90 -6.37 13.23 -19.00
N ASP A 91 -6.82 14.05 -18.06
CA ASP A 91 -8.17 14.01 -17.47
C ASP A 91 -8.58 12.64 -16.89
N LYS A 92 -7.61 11.84 -16.41
CA LYS A 92 -7.88 10.53 -15.79
C LYS A 92 -7.99 10.67 -14.27
N PRO A 93 -8.82 9.85 -13.59
CA PRO A 93 -8.85 9.85 -12.14
C PRO A 93 -7.50 9.34 -11.59
N VAL A 94 -7.08 9.86 -10.42
CA VAL A 94 -5.83 9.47 -9.77
C VAL A 94 -5.77 7.96 -9.58
N GLU A 95 -6.86 7.27 -9.25
CA GLU A 95 -6.87 5.81 -9.09
C GLU A 95 -6.40 5.05 -10.34
N ASP A 96 -6.93 5.40 -11.52
CA ASP A 96 -6.56 4.77 -12.79
C ASP A 96 -5.15 5.19 -13.21
N ALA A 97 -4.81 6.47 -13.04
CA ALA A 97 -3.50 6.98 -13.37
C ALA A 97 -2.41 6.31 -12.51
N LEU A 98 -2.67 6.15 -11.21
CA LEU A 98 -1.80 5.47 -10.28
C LEU A 98 -1.69 3.98 -10.63
N ALA A 99 -2.81 3.29 -10.88
CA ALA A 99 -2.80 1.88 -11.27
C ALA A 99 -1.99 1.65 -12.56
N GLU A 100 -2.15 2.50 -13.58
CA GLU A 100 -1.37 2.42 -14.82
C GLU A 100 0.11 2.72 -14.59
N VAL A 101 0.45 3.74 -13.78
CA VAL A 101 1.85 4.06 -13.44
C VAL A 101 2.51 2.93 -12.67
N LEU A 102 1.81 2.33 -11.71
CA LEU A 102 2.29 1.21 -10.91
C LEU A 102 2.44 -0.05 -11.76
N LYS A 103 1.54 -0.27 -12.72
CA LYS A 103 1.66 -1.34 -13.72
C LYS A 103 2.87 -1.12 -14.63
N ALA A 104 3.06 0.10 -15.14
CA ALA A 104 4.20 0.47 -15.97
C ALA A 104 5.54 0.41 -15.20
N ALA A 105 5.52 0.69 -13.90
CA ALA A 105 6.69 0.65 -13.03
C ALA A 105 7.14 -0.78 -12.67
N GLY A 106 6.25 -1.78 -12.72
CA GLY A 106 6.69 -3.14 -12.39
C GLY A 106 5.63 -4.23 -12.24
N GLY A 107 4.35 -3.98 -12.55
CA GLY A 107 3.29 -4.99 -12.56
C GLY A 107 2.89 -5.58 -11.19
N GLY A 108 3.76 -5.54 -10.19
CA GLY A 108 3.54 -6.02 -8.82
C GLY A 108 3.50 -4.91 -7.77
N LEU A 109 3.18 -3.68 -8.18
CA LEU A 109 3.03 -2.55 -7.26
C LEU A 109 1.55 -2.28 -7.03
N GLY A 110 1.18 -2.11 -5.76
CA GLY A 110 -0.18 -1.82 -5.33
C GLY A 110 -0.19 -0.60 -4.42
N TYR A 111 -1.40 -0.15 -4.12
CA TYR A 111 -1.63 0.86 -3.11
C TYR A 111 -2.74 0.40 -2.17
N THR A 112 -2.63 0.79 -0.91
CA THR A 112 -3.64 0.57 0.11
C THR A 112 -3.75 1.83 0.93
N VAL A 113 -4.98 2.30 1.13
CA VAL A 113 -5.23 3.41 2.05
C VAL A 113 -5.17 2.85 3.46
N VAL A 114 -4.31 3.42 4.30
CA VAL A 114 -4.17 3.05 5.69
C VAL A 114 -5.37 3.62 6.44
N SER A 115 -6.28 2.74 6.83
CA SER A 115 -7.36 3.01 7.78
C SER A 115 -6.95 2.42 9.13
N LYS A 116 -6.27 3.21 9.96
CA LYS A 116 -5.93 2.79 11.33
C LYS A 116 -6.31 3.90 12.29
N ASP A 117 -7.41 3.67 12.98
CA ASP A 117 -7.93 4.58 14.00
C ASP A 117 -6.87 4.82 15.09
N GLY A 118 -6.54 6.10 15.33
CA GLY A 118 -5.54 6.53 16.31
C GLY A 118 -4.07 6.52 15.86
N ASP A 119 -3.77 6.13 14.61
CA ASP A 119 -2.40 6.15 14.08
C ASP A 119 -2.10 7.47 13.35
N LYS A 120 -0.86 7.98 13.42
CA LYS A 120 -0.46 9.24 12.76
C LYS A 120 -0.48 9.14 11.23
N ARG A 121 -0.60 7.92 10.70
CA ARG A 121 -0.65 7.59 9.28
C ARG A 121 -2.06 7.27 8.80
N ASP A 122 -3.07 7.49 9.63
CA ASP A 122 -4.47 7.32 9.23
C ASP A 122 -4.82 8.23 8.06
N GLY A 123 -5.46 7.67 7.03
CA GLY A 123 -5.79 8.39 5.79
C GLY A 123 -4.66 8.47 4.75
N TRP A 124 -3.46 7.95 5.04
CA TRP A 124 -2.34 7.95 4.10
C TRP A 124 -2.48 6.84 3.05
N VAL A 125 -1.96 7.07 1.86
CA VAL A 125 -1.90 6.06 0.80
C VAL A 125 -0.57 5.33 0.90
N LEU A 126 -0.61 4.10 1.40
CA LEU A 126 0.53 3.19 1.47
C LEU A 126 0.73 2.53 0.11
N LEU A 127 1.77 2.95 -0.59
CA LEU A 127 2.26 2.34 -1.81
C LEU A 127 3.15 1.17 -1.42
N THR A 128 2.73 -0.05 -1.73
CA THR A 128 3.52 -1.25 -1.46
C THR A 128 3.87 -1.93 -2.76
N ALA A 129 4.97 -2.67 -2.81
CA ALA A 129 4.94 -3.83 -3.67
C ALA A 129 3.80 -4.70 -3.15
N ALA A 130 2.81 -5.01 -4.00
CA ALA A 130 1.65 -5.78 -3.59
C ALA A 130 2.13 -7.05 -2.87
N ALA A 131 1.37 -7.51 -1.87
CA ALA A 131 1.58 -8.85 -1.32
C ALA A 131 1.66 -9.82 -2.51
N ALA A 132 2.69 -10.66 -2.53
CA ALA A 132 2.97 -11.59 -3.62
C ALA A 132 1.67 -12.18 -4.18
N THR A 133 1.31 -11.80 -5.40
CA THR A 133 0.17 -12.43 -6.06
C THR A 133 0.52 -13.89 -6.33
N ALA A 134 -0.49 -14.76 -6.51
CA ALA A 134 -0.22 -16.16 -6.87
C ALA A 134 0.61 -16.29 -8.17
N GLU A 135 0.49 -15.30 -9.07
CA GLU A 135 1.33 -15.21 -10.27
C GLU A 135 2.77 -14.80 -9.97
N ASP A 136 3.00 -13.87 -9.04
CA ASP A 136 4.35 -13.49 -8.59
C ASP A 136 5.03 -14.63 -7.82
N GLU A 137 4.28 -15.38 -7.01
CA GLU A 137 4.77 -16.57 -6.32
C GLU A 137 5.20 -17.64 -7.33
N LYS A 138 4.39 -17.86 -8.37
CA LYS A 138 4.70 -18.81 -9.45
C LYS A 138 5.91 -18.36 -10.28
N ALA A 139 5.95 -17.09 -10.70
CA ALA A 139 7.05 -16.54 -11.47
C ALA A 139 8.38 -16.55 -10.68
N ALA A 140 8.33 -16.26 -9.37
CA ALA A 140 9.48 -16.36 -8.49
C ALA A 140 9.93 -17.82 -8.32
N ALA A 141 9.00 -18.76 -8.14
CA ALA A 141 9.29 -20.19 -8.05
C ALA A 141 9.92 -20.73 -9.35
N ASP A 142 9.41 -20.35 -10.52
CA ASP A 142 9.97 -20.71 -11.83
C ASP A 142 11.41 -20.21 -11.97
N ARG A 143 11.70 -18.98 -11.54
CA ARG A 143 13.05 -18.41 -11.58
C ARG A 143 14.00 -19.08 -10.57
N VAL A 144 13.51 -19.47 -9.39
CA VAL A 144 14.29 -20.27 -8.43
C VAL A 144 14.57 -21.66 -8.98
N ALA A 145 13.61 -22.29 -9.67
CA ALA A 145 13.80 -23.59 -10.31
C ALA A 145 14.82 -23.51 -11.46
N GLN A 146 14.81 -22.44 -12.26
CA GLN A 146 15.85 -22.18 -13.27
C GLN A 146 17.23 -21.97 -12.63
N ALA A 147 17.30 -21.22 -11.53
CA ALA A 147 18.55 -21.05 -10.80
C ALA A 147 19.08 -22.37 -10.25
N LYS A 148 18.22 -23.24 -9.70
CA LYS A 148 18.59 -24.60 -9.26
C LYS A 148 19.19 -25.42 -10.40
N LYS A 149 18.53 -25.44 -11.58
CA LYS A 149 19.07 -26.11 -12.78
C LYS A 149 20.44 -25.57 -13.21
N LEU A 150 20.70 -24.28 -13.04
CA LEU A 150 22.01 -23.68 -13.35
C LEU A 150 23.08 -24.08 -12.34
N ILE A 151 22.72 -24.21 -11.05
CA ILE A 151 23.62 -24.73 -10.01
C ILE A 151 23.97 -26.19 -10.32
N ASP A 152 22.98 -27.03 -10.64
CA ASP A 152 23.17 -28.43 -11.02
C ASP A 152 23.99 -28.56 -12.32
N GLY A 153 23.83 -27.61 -13.25
CA GLY A 153 24.62 -27.51 -14.47
C GLY A 153 26.03 -26.92 -14.29
N GLY A 154 26.48 -26.69 -13.04
CA GLY A 154 27.83 -26.19 -12.74
C GLY A 154 28.05 -24.72 -13.10
N LYS A 155 26.99 -23.91 -13.23
CA LYS A 155 27.04 -22.49 -13.60
C LYS A 155 26.53 -21.60 -12.44
N PRO A 156 27.33 -21.41 -11.38
CA PRO A 156 26.90 -20.68 -10.18
C PRO A 156 26.73 -19.17 -10.40
N ASP A 157 27.50 -18.53 -11.27
CA ASP A 157 27.41 -17.08 -11.55
C ASP A 157 26.05 -16.63 -12.13
N PRO A 158 25.52 -17.26 -13.21
CA PRO A 158 24.20 -16.92 -13.71
C PRO A 158 23.09 -17.32 -12.72
N ALA A 159 23.29 -18.37 -11.91
CA ALA A 159 22.37 -18.73 -10.84
C ALA A 159 22.30 -17.63 -9.76
N LYS A 160 23.44 -17.11 -9.29
CA LYS A 160 23.50 -16.00 -8.34
C LYS A 160 22.79 -14.75 -8.87
N THR A 161 22.95 -14.45 -10.16
CA THR A 161 22.29 -13.30 -10.80
C THR A 161 20.77 -13.45 -10.77
N LEU A 162 20.26 -14.63 -11.15
CA LEU A 162 18.83 -14.93 -11.13
C LEU A 162 18.25 -14.89 -9.72
N LEU A 163 18.94 -15.50 -8.74
CA LEU A 163 18.49 -15.50 -7.34
C LEU A 163 18.48 -14.08 -6.76
N THR A 164 19.49 -13.26 -7.08
CA THR A 164 19.54 -11.85 -6.65
C THR A 164 18.36 -11.08 -7.23
N LEU A 165 18.05 -11.31 -8.50
CA LEU A 165 16.91 -10.69 -9.17
C LEU A 165 15.58 -11.15 -8.54
N VAL A 166 15.45 -12.42 -8.15
CA VAL A 166 14.26 -12.92 -7.43
C VAL A 166 14.12 -12.25 -6.07
N VAL A 167 15.20 -12.12 -5.31
CA VAL A 167 15.18 -11.47 -3.99
C VAL A 167 14.84 -9.98 -4.09
N GLN A 168 15.33 -9.30 -5.13
CA GLN A 168 15.06 -7.88 -5.36
C GLN A 168 13.63 -7.64 -5.88
N LYS A 169 13.15 -8.42 -6.85
CA LYS A 169 11.82 -8.22 -7.45
C LYS A 169 10.69 -8.81 -6.63
N TYR A 170 10.92 -9.95 -5.98
CA TYR A 170 9.88 -10.74 -5.34
C TYR A 170 10.14 -10.92 -3.85
N GLY A 171 10.80 -9.97 -3.19
CA GLY A 171 11.25 -10.09 -1.79
C GLY A 171 10.16 -10.43 -0.75
N ALA A 172 8.87 -10.32 -1.13
CA ALA A 172 7.72 -10.69 -0.33
C ALA A 172 7.17 -12.12 -0.58
N THR A 173 7.74 -12.87 -1.53
CA THR A 173 7.35 -14.27 -1.86
C THR A 173 8.09 -15.29 -0.99
N LYS A 174 7.52 -16.49 -0.83
CA LYS A 174 8.25 -17.60 -0.18
C LYS A 174 9.45 -18.04 -1.02
N ALA A 175 9.32 -17.98 -2.35
CA ALA A 175 10.41 -18.26 -3.28
C ALA A 175 11.59 -17.30 -3.11
N ALA A 176 11.37 -16.03 -2.74
CA ALA A 176 12.48 -15.13 -2.42
C ALA A 176 13.18 -15.47 -1.10
N ALA A 177 12.48 -16.03 -0.12
CA ALA A 177 13.12 -16.56 1.09
C ALA A 177 14.05 -17.74 0.73
N GLU A 178 13.59 -18.68 -0.09
CA GLU A 178 14.43 -19.77 -0.60
C GLU A 178 15.61 -19.24 -1.43
N ALA A 179 15.40 -18.20 -2.25
CA ALA A 179 16.46 -17.62 -3.07
C ALA A 179 17.58 -17.01 -2.24
N ARG A 180 17.28 -16.40 -1.08
CA ARG A 180 18.27 -15.89 -0.13
C ARG A 180 19.11 -17.01 0.47
N GLU A 181 18.49 -18.13 0.84
CA GLU A 181 19.22 -19.29 1.35
C GLU A 181 20.17 -19.89 0.31
N LEU A 182 19.73 -20.00 -0.95
CA LEU A 182 20.56 -20.51 -2.04
C LEU A 182 21.74 -19.58 -2.33
N LEU A 183 21.53 -18.26 -2.31
CA LEU A 183 22.62 -17.29 -2.43
C LEU A 183 23.64 -17.44 -1.31
N ALA A 184 23.19 -17.63 -0.07
CA ALA A 184 24.08 -17.83 1.07
C ALA A 184 24.92 -19.12 0.96
N LYS A 185 24.38 -20.18 0.32
CA LYS A 185 25.11 -21.43 0.06
C LYS A 185 26.13 -21.30 -1.08
N LEU A 186 25.85 -20.49 -2.10
CA LEU A 186 26.76 -20.27 -3.23
C LEU A 186 27.85 -19.21 -2.95
N GLY A 187 27.68 -18.40 -1.90
CA GLY A 187 28.63 -17.38 -1.47
C GLY A 187 29.62 -17.85 -0.39
N LYS A 188 29.50 -19.09 0.08
CA LYS A 188 30.50 -19.79 0.91
C LYS A 188 31.40 -20.63 0.03
#